data_AF-A0A380JCN4-F1
#
_entry.id   AF-A0A380JCN4-F1
#
_cell.length_a   1.000
_cell.length_b   1.000
_cell.length_c   1.000
_cell.angle_alpha   90.00
_cell.angle_beta   90.00
_cell.angle_gamma   90.00
#
_symmetry.space_group_name_H-M   'P 1'
#
loop_
_entity.id
_entity.type
_entity.pdbx_description
1 polymer ?
#
loop_
_entity_poly.entity_id
_entity_poly.type
_entity_poly.pdbx_seq_one_letter_code
_entity_poly.pdbx_strand_id
1 'polypeptide(L)'
;MKTRKELKEQAKTALRGNWPWAVGVLLVPTLALSLVFGILLGVIDLVWKAATADFTVSSNIVLIFIVMAFLMLVLFTFFASIGIGTGATYAYLELIRGRKQSFREAATYAFKEQRFDSIFGVVLMTVIYSLLWTILLIVPGFMKAMAYSQGLFILKDDMEADKGITTTSAITKSKLMMEGHKKDYFLLCLSFLGWALIPLALCGGAVALLLNHQNGWASLCLILYMLGLYILVVYQATTQAAFYQDLLAQEQPKEIAELEDKLAHAKVEADEAMADYNDRIAERKADKKKAHDEKMAKKLKAKQEREDKRREKVAQKRQEREEKEAKNPKKKAKKTAKAKDVAKKSSDTKTTDKSAKESTKAKSRAKKVSQKVDQPADKTKESEAEKTKETAKKPETKGTKSNHSSSKKPKSKSKKKKGKKRR
;
A
#
# COMPACT_ATOMS: atom_id res chain seq x y z
N MET A 1 -2.49 -1.46 -23.00
CA MET A 1 -1.02 -1.56 -23.16
C MET A 1 -0.55 -0.60 -24.23
N LYS A 2 0.44 0.23 -23.89
CA LYS A 2 1.20 1.02 -24.85
C LYS A 2 1.85 0.11 -25.88
N THR A 3 2.02 0.62 -27.10
CA THR A 3 2.71 -0.13 -28.15
C THR A 3 4.19 -0.25 -27.84
N ARG A 4 4.86 -1.30 -28.36
CA ARG A 4 6.31 -1.48 -28.24
C ARG A 4 7.12 -0.24 -28.67
N LYS A 5 6.60 0.52 -29.64
CA LYS A 5 7.23 1.74 -30.14
C LYS A 5 7.14 2.84 -29.10
N GLU A 6 5.96 3.07 -28.54
CA GLU A 6 5.74 4.03 -27.46
C GLU A 6 6.57 3.71 -26.22
N LEU A 7 6.67 2.45 -25.81
CA LEU A 7 7.50 2.04 -24.67
C LEU A 7 8.99 2.36 -24.89
N LYS A 8 9.49 2.07 -26.10
CA LYS A 8 10.86 2.41 -26.50
C LYS A 8 11.08 3.91 -26.61
N GLU A 9 10.10 4.66 -27.09
CA GLU A 9 10.15 6.12 -27.16
C GLU A 9 10.11 6.76 -25.77
N GLN A 10 9.31 6.22 -24.85
CA GLN A 10 9.27 6.64 -23.45
C GLN A 10 10.63 6.40 -22.79
N ALA A 11 11.23 5.22 -22.98
CA ALA A 11 12.57 4.93 -22.48
C ALA A 11 13.63 5.86 -23.09
N LYS A 12 13.60 6.09 -24.41
CA LYS A 12 14.49 7.05 -25.07
C LYS A 12 14.30 8.46 -24.53
N THR A 13 13.06 8.89 -24.29
CA THR A 13 12.75 10.23 -23.78
C THR A 13 13.24 10.40 -22.34
N ALA A 14 13.06 9.40 -21.47
CA ALA A 14 13.61 9.40 -20.12
C ALA A 14 15.16 9.44 -20.13
N LEU A 15 15.78 8.79 -21.11
CA LEU A 15 17.23 8.78 -21.30
C LEU A 15 17.78 10.05 -21.98
N ARG A 16 16.97 10.80 -22.74
CA ARG A 16 17.40 12.05 -23.38
C ARG A 16 17.84 13.04 -22.30
N GLY A 17 19.09 13.49 -22.37
CA GLY A 17 19.73 14.35 -21.36
C GLY A 17 20.32 13.61 -20.15
N ASN A 18 20.01 12.33 -19.94
CA ASN A 18 20.48 11.53 -18.81
C ASN A 18 21.30 10.28 -19.20
N TRP A 19 21.63 10.08 -20.49
CA TRP A 19 22.42 8.95 -20.97
C TRP A 19 23.71 8.69 -20.18
N PRO A 20 24.59 9.68 -19.94
CA PRO A 20 25.83 9.45 -19.18
C PRO A 20 25.56 9.04 -17.73
N TRP A 21 24.49 9.58 -17.13
CA TRP A 21 24.07 9.20 -15.80
C TRP A 21 23.53 7.76 -15.78
N ALA A 22 22.67 7.39 -16.74
CA ALA A 22 22.09 6.05 -16.78
C ALA A 22 23.17 4.97 -16.98
N VAL A 23 24.12 5.22 -17.88
CA VAL A 23 25.29 4.33 -18.06
C VAL A 23 26.17 4.33 -16.80
N GLY A 24 26.42 5.50 -16.20
CA GLY A 24 27.25 5.62 -15.00
C GLY A 24 26.69 4.89 -13.77
N VAL A 25 25.37 4.82 -13.60
CA VAL A 25 24.72 4.11 -12.48
C VAL A 25 25.04 2.63 -12.47
N LEU A 26 25.17 2.01 -13.65
CA LEU A 26 25.58 0.61 -13.77
C LEU A 26 27.10 0.47 -13.88
N LEU A 27 27.75 1.32 -14.67
CA LEU A 27 29.17 1.20 -14.99
C LEU A 27 30.08 1.52 -13.80
N VAL A 28 29.83 2.59 -13.04
CA VAL A 28 30.72 3.01 -11.95
C VAL A 28 30.81 1.95 -10.84
N PRO A 29 29.70 1.42 -10.31
CA PRO A 29 29.77 0.41 -9.26
C PRO A 29 30.33 -0.92 -9.77
N THR A 30 30.04 -1.30 -11.03
CA THR A 30 30.59 -2.53 -11.62
C THR A 30 32.09 -2.43 -11.84
N LEU A 31 32.61 -1.32 -12.38
CA LEU A 31 34.04 -1.09 -12.51
C LEU A 31 34.75 -1.05 -11.15
N ALA A 32 34.15 -0.41 -10.14
CA ALA A 32 34.70 -0.40 -8.78
C ALA A 32 34.78 -1.82 -8.20
N LEU A 33 33.74 -2.64 -8.38
CA LEU A 33 33.74 -4.05 -7.95
C LEU A 33 34.78 -4.89 -8.71
N SER A 34 34.88 -4.71 -10.03
CA SER A 34 35.87 -5.40 -10.87
C SER A 34 37.31 -5.01 -10.50
N LEU A 35 37.57 -3.75 -10.15
CA LEU A 35 38.87 -3.28 -9.68
C LEU A 35 39.26 -3.96 -8.35
N VAL A 36 38.34 -3.96 -7.38
CA VAL A 36 38.55 -4.64 -6.09
C VAL A 36 38.80 -6.13 -6.28
N PHE A 37 38.01 -6.79 -7.15
CA PHE A 37 38.21 -8.20 -7.48
C PHE A 37 39.58 -8.47 -8.12
N GLY A 38 40.00 -7.64 -9.09
CA GLY A 38 41.31 -7.78 -9.74
C GLY A 38 42.47 -7.62 -8.77
N ILE A 39 42.39 -6.64 -7.85
CA ILE A 39 43.40 -6.45 -6.79
C ILE A 39 43.47 -7.68 -5.88
N LEU A 40 42.31 -8.18 -5.43
CA LEU A 40 42.25 -9.35 -4.54
C LEU A 40 42.77 -10.62 -5.22
N LEU A 41 42.48 -10.83 -6.51
CA LEU A 41 43.08 -11.90 -7.30
C LEU A 41 44.60 -11.76 -7.41
N GLY A 42 45.10 -10.55 -7.65
CA GLY A 42 46.55 -10.29 -7.69
C GLY A 42 47.24 -10.60 -6.36
N VAL A 43 46.60 -10.31 -5.23
CA VAL A 43 47.10 -10.68 -3.90
C VAL A 43 47.12 -12.20 -3.73
N ILE A 44 46.07 -12.90 -4.16
CA ILE A 44 46.02 -14.37 -4.10
C ILE A 44 47.14 -14.99 -4.96
N ASP A 45 47.36 -14.48 -6.18
CA ASP A 45 48.44 -14.93 -7.07
C ASP A 45 49.83 -14.65 -6.48
N LEU A 46 50.03 -13.50 -5.83
CA LEU A 46 51.28 -13.18 -5.13
C LEU A 46 51.55 -14.15 -3.98
N VAL A 47 50.52 -14.43 -3.16
CA VAL A 47 50.61 -15.39 -2.04
C VAL A 47 50.88 -16.80 -2.57
N TRP A 48 50.25 -17.19 -3.67
CA TRP A 48 50.50 -18.47 -4.33
C TRP A 48 51.96 -18.61 -4.74
N LYS A 49 52.49 -17.63 -5.46
CA LYS A 49 53.89 -17.62 -5.93
C LYS A 49 54.88 -17.69 -4.77
N ALA A 50 54.64 -16.91 -3.71
CA ALA A 50 55.46 -16.93 -2.50
C ALA A 50 55.42 -18.31 -1.81
N ALA A 51 54.23 -18.89 -1.64
CA ALA A 51 54.05 -20.19 -1.02
C ALA A 51 54.69 -21.34 -1.82
N THR A 52 54.73 -21.23 -3.16
CA THR A 52 55.38 -22.24 -4.02
C THR A 52 56.90 -22.08 -4.12
N ALA A 53 57.45 -20.90 -3.78
CA ALA A 53 58.89 -20.66 -3.80
C ALA A 53 59.59 -21.27 -2.58
N ASP A 54 58.93 -21.26 -1.42
CA ASP A 54 59.40 -21.91 -0.20
C ASP A 54 58.96 -23.40 -0.20
N PHE A 55 59.83 -24.31 -0.64
CA PHE A 55 59.61 -25.78 -0.72
C PHE A 55 59.21 -26.49 0.60
N THR A 56 58.97 -25.76 1.70
CA THR A 56 58.78 -26.26 3.06
C THR A 56 57.33 -26.30 3.54
N VAL A 57 56.38 -25.84 2.73
CA VAL A 57 54.97 -25.80 3.10
C VAL A 57 54.31 -27.13 2.76
N SER A 58 53.58 -27.72 3.72
CA SER A 58 52.65 -28.84 3.48
C SER A 58 51.66 -28.43 2.39
N SER A 59 51.98 -28.75 1.14
CA SER A 59 51.39 -28.21 -0.09
C SER A 59 49.86 -28.26 -0.09
N ASN A 60 49.29 -29.28 0.53
CA ASN A 60 47.85 -29.49 0.61
C ASN A 60 47.12 -28.46 1.50
N ILE A 61 47.69 -28.02 2.63
CA ILE A 61 47.00 -27.12 3.56
C ILE A 61 46.90 -25.70 3.00
N VAL A 62 48.00 -25.18 2.45
CA VAL A 62 48.01 -23.84 1.85
C VAL A 62 47.19 -23.79 0.56
N LEU A 63 47.21 -24.86 -0.24
CA LEU A 63 46.30 -25.01 -1.38
C LEU A 63 44.83 -24.90 -0.95
N ILE A 64 44.43 -25.59 0.12
CA ILE A 64 43.05 -25.51 0.64
C ILE A 64 42.69 -24.08 1.03
N PHE A 65 43.55 -23.36 1.76
CA PHE A 65 43.27 -21.97 2.15
C PHE A 65 43.14 -21.03 0.95
N ILE A 66 43.98 -21.20 -0.08
CA ILE A 66 43.93 -20.38 -1.30
C ILE A 66 42.65 -20.66 -2.09
N VAL A 67 42.29 -21.93 -2.26
CA VAL A 67 41.04 -22.32 -2.93
C VAL A 67 39.84 -21.78 -2.15
N MET A 68 39.83 -21.91 -0.82
CA MET A 68 38.76 -21.35 0.02
C MET A 68 38.67 -19.83 -0.08
N ALA A 69 39.81 -19.11 -0.10
CA ALA A 69 39.84 -17.67 -0.28
C ALA A 69 39.29 -17.25 -1.66
N PHE A 70 39.67 -17.99 -2.71
CA PHE A 70 39.15 -17.76 -4.06
C PHE A 70 37.63 -18.00 -4.14
N LEU A 71 37.13 -19.10 -3.56
CA LEU A 71 35.69 -19.39 -3.52
C LEU A 71 34.91 -18.32 -2.75
N MET A 72 35.43 -17.86 -1.61
CA MET A 72 34.83 -16.76 -0.84
C MET A 72 34.80 -15.45 -1.63
N LEU A 73 35.86 -15.17 -2.40
CA LEU A 73 35.93 -13.99 -3.26
C LEU A 73 34.92 -14.04 -4.41
N VAL A 74 34.80 -15.20 -5.08
CA VAL A 74 33.79 -15.41 -6.13
C VAL A 74 32.38 -15.27 -5.56
N LEU A 75 32.12 -15.84 -4.39
CA LEU A 75 30.82 -15.74 -3.74
C LEU A 75 30.49 -14.29 -3.36
N PHE A 76 31.45 -13.57 -2.78
CA PHE A 76 31.30 -12.16 -2.43
C PHE A 76 30.97 -11.30 -3.64
N THR A 77 31.70 -11.47 -4.74
CA THR A 77 31.45 -10.71 -5.98
C THR A 77 30.12 -11.07 -6.62
N PHE A 78 29.70 -12.33 -6.57
CA PHE A 78 28.38 -12.76 -7.01
C PHE A 78 27.27 -12.04 -6.24
N PHE A 79 27.28 -12.08 -4.90
CA PHE A 79 26.27 -11.37 -4.09
C PHE A 79 26.30 -9.85 -4.30
N ALA A 80 27.50 -9.26 -4.38
CA ALA A 80 27.65 -7.83 -4.66
C ALA A 80 27.05 -7.44 -6.02
N SER A 81 27.22 -8.28 -7.04
CA SER A 81 26.69 -8.04 -8.39
C SER A 81 25.16 -8.03 -8.43
N ILE A 82 24.49 -8.89 -7.65
CA ILE A 82 23.03 -8.92 -7.53
C ILE A 82 22.51 -7.60 -6.93
N GLY A 83 23.16 -7.12 -5.87
CA GLY A 83 22.80 -5.86 -5.22
C GLY A 83 22.97 -4.66 -6.15
N ILE A 84 24.11 -4.57 -6.84
CA ILE A 84 24.39 -3.50 -7.80
C ILE A 84 23.40 -3.53 -8.98
N GLY A 85 23.15 -4.70 -9.56
CA GLY A 85 22.23 -4.85 -10.69
C GLY A 85 20.79 -4.48 -10.34
N THR A 86 20.34 -4.87 -9.14
CA THR A 86 19.00 -4.50 -8.66
C THR A 86 18.92 -3.02 -8.33
N GLY A 87 19.95 -2.46 -7.69
CA GLY A 87 20.05 -1.02 -7.41
C GLY A 87 19.97 -0.17 -8.69
N ALA A 88 20.66 -0.58 -9.75
CA ALA A 88 20.58 0.06 -11.06
C ALA A 88 19.16 -0.04 -11.66
N THR A 89 18.54 -1.23 -11.58
CA THR A 89 17.16 -1.47 -12.04
C THR A 89 16.17 -0.52 -11.36
N TYR A 90 16.32 -0.29 -10.05
CA TYR A 90 15.50 0.64 -9.29
C TYR A 90 15.76 2.10 -9.63
N ALA A 91 17.01 2.47 -9.91
CA ALA A 91 17.35 3.82 -10.36
C ALA A 91 16.73 4.12 -11.73
N TYR A 92 16.67 3.14 -12.65
CA TYR A 92 15.99 3.31 -13.93
C TYR A 92 14.47 3.47 -13.77
N LEU A 93 13.86 2.76 -12.83
CA LEU A 93 12.45 2.95 -12.50
C LEU A 93 12.19 4.37 -11.97
N GLU A 94 13.07 4.88 -11.10
CA GLU A 94 12.97 6.27 -10.64
C GLU A 94 13.17 7.29 -11.75
N LEU A 95 14.11 7.05 -12.67
CA LEU A 95 14.35 7.92 -13.81
C LEU A 95 13.08 8.11 -14.64
N ILE A 96 12.33 7.02 -14.87
CA ILE A 96 11.08 7.07 -15.62
C ILE A 96 9.96 7.76 -14.84
N ARG A 97 9.98 7.66 -13.51
CA ARG A 97 9.12 8.43 -12.61
C ARG A 97 9.55 9.91 -12.50
N GLY A 98 10.60 10.33 -13.19
CA GLY A 98 11.12 11.70 -13.18
C GLY A 98 12.02 12.03 -11.98
N ARG A 99 12.40 11.04 -11.16
CA ARG A 99 13.26 11.22 -9.98
C ARG A 99 14.67 10.72 -10.29
N LYS A 100 15.66 11.62 -10.27
CA LYS A 100 17.06 11.28 -10.53
C LYS A 100 17.76 10.95 -9.22
N GLN A 101 18.11 9.68 -9.01
CA GLN A 101 18.91 9.25 -7.86
C GLN A 101 20.39 9.55 -8.05
N SER A 102 21.14 9.72 -6.96
CA SER A 102 22.60 9.78 -7.05
C SER A 102 23.20 8.39 -7.33
N PHE A 103 24.40 8.34 -7.93
CA PHE A 103 25.10 7.07 -8.19
C PHE A 103 25.29 6.23 -6.93
N ARG A 104 25.60 6.89 -5.81
CA ARG A 104 25.81 6.24 -4.51
C ARG A 104 24.50 5.68 -3.96
N GLU A 105 23.41 6.42 -4.04
CA GLU A 105 22.11 5.94 -3.57
C GLU A 105 21.67 4.72 -4.38
N ALA A 106 21.79 4.75 -5.71
CA ALA A 106 21.46 3.62 -6.57
C ALA A 106 22.30 2.36 -6.21
N ALA A 107 23.61 2.52 -6.04
CA ALA A 107 24.51 1.41 -5.74
C ALA A 107 24.32 0.84 -4.32
N THR A 108 23.96 1.68 -3.35
CA THR A 108 23.81 1.28 -1.94
C THR A 108 22.38 0.92 -1.54
N TYR A 109 21.39 1.20 -2.39
CA TYR A 109 19.97 0.95 -2.09
C TYR A 109 19.70 -0.49 -1.67
N ALA A 110 20.23 -1.46 -2.42
CA ALA A 110 20.03 -2.87 -2.15
C ALA A 110 20.68 -3.33 -0.83
N PHE A 111 21.69 -2.59 -0.34
CA PHE A 111 22.45 -2.91 0.87
C PHE A 111 21.97 -2.13 2.10
N LYS A 112 21.05 -1.17 1.93
CA LYS A 112 20.49 -0.39 3.03
C LYS A 112 19.37 -1.16 3.71
N GLU A 113 19.25 -1.07 5.04
CA GLU A 113 18.06 -1.48 5.81
C GLU A 113 17.61 -2.94 5.64
N GLN A 114 18.53 -3.91 5.54
CA GLN A 114 18.20 -5.36 5.46
C GLN A 114 17.32 -5.76 4.26
N ARG A 115 17.21 -4.85 3.27
CA ARG A 115 16.48 -5.02 2.01
C ARG A 115 17.07 -6.11 1.12
N PHE A 116 18.36 -6.41 1.32
CA PHE A 116 19.10 -7.38 0.52
C PHE A 116 18.48 -8.78 0.59
N ASP A 117 18.03 -9.22 1.77
CA ASP A 117 17.49 -10.57 1.96
C ASP A 117 16.22 -10.79 1.12
N SER A 118 15.40 -9.75 1.02
CA SER A 118 14.18 -9.72 0.19
C SER A 118 14.50 -9.76 -1.30
N ILE A 119 15.42 -8.89 -1.72
CA ILE A 119 15.86 -8.76 -3.11
C ILE A 119 16.49 -10.08 -3.56
N PHE A 120 17.43 -10.59 -2.76
CA PHE A 120 18.08 -11.86 -2.99
C PHE A 120 17.05 -12.99 -3.02
N GLY A 121 16.09 -12.99 -2.11
CA GLY A 121 14.98 -13.95 -2.13
C GLY A 121 14.20 -13.94 -3.43
N VAL A 122 13.83 -12.76 -3.96
CA VAL A 122 13.08 -12.64 -5.23
C VAL A 122 13.93 -13.10 -6.41
N VAL A 123 15.19 -12.67 -6.48
CA VAL A 123 16.12 -13.10 -7.55
C VAL A 123 16.32 -14.60 -7.50
N LEU A 124 16.62 -15.14 -6.32
CA LEU A 124 16.86 -16.57 -6.10
C LEU A 124 15.65 -17.41 -6.47
N MET A 125 14.46 -17.06 -5.98
CA MET A 125 13.22 -17.78 -6.30
C MET A 125 12.88 -17.69 -7.79
N THR A 126 13.09 -16.53 -8.41
CA THR A 126 12.92 -16.36 -9.86
C THR A 126 13.85 -17.27 -10.64
N VAL A 127 15.13 -17.36 -10.24
CA VAL A 127 16.12 -18.23 -10.87
C VAL A 127 15.77 -19.70 -10.65
N ILE A 128 15.49 -20.13 -9.42
CA ILE A 128 15.14 -21.53 -9.10
C ILE A 128 13.91 -21.96 -9.88
N TYR A 129 12.83 -21.19 -9.86
CA TYR A 129 11.62 -21.54 -10.60
C TYR A 129 11.87 -21.56 -12.10
N SER A 130 12.60 -20.57 -12.65
CA SER A 130 12.91 -20.55 -14.07
C SER A 130 13.78 -21.74 -14.49
N LEU A 131 14.78 -22.11 -13.67
CA LEU A 131 15.62 -23.28 -13.91
C LEU A 131 14.83 -24.58 -13.83
N LEU A 132 13.96 -24.74 -12.82
CA LEU A 132 13.13 -25.93 -12.68
C LEU A 132 12.23 -26.14 -13.91
N TRP A 133 11.63 -25.05 -14.41
CA TRP A 133 10.83 -25.10 -15.64
C TRP A 133 11.69 -25.35 -16.87
N THR A 134 12.91 -24.77 -16.95
CA THR A 134 13.82 -24.95 -18.09
C THR A 134 14.37 -26.38 -18.18
N ILE A 135 14.67 -27.01 -17.04
CA ILE A 135 15.08 -28.42 -16.94
C ILE A 135 13.96 -29.34 -17.41
N LEU A 136 12.71 -29.01 -17.07
CA LEU A 136 11.56 -29.76 -17.55
C LEU A 136 11.38 -29.57 -19.06
N LEU A 137 11.37 -28.32 -19.53
CA LEU A 137 11.23 -27.93 -20.92
C LEU A 137 11.74 -26.49 -21.14
N ILE A 138 12.56 -26.27 -22.18
CA ILE A 138 13.20 -24.97 -22.44
C ILE A 138 12.16 -23.84 -22.68
N VAL A 139 11.14 -24.10 -23.50
CA VAL A 139 10.12 -23.10 -23.88
C VAL A 139 9.31 -22.57 -22.68
N PRO A 140 8.70 -23.42 -21.81
CA PRO A 140 7.99 -22.93 -20.64
C PRO A 140 8.93 -22.32 -19.59
N GLY A 141 10.20 -22.74 -19.52
CA GLY A 141 11.24 -22.06 -18.72
C GLY A 141 11.34 -20.58 -19.04
N PHE A 142 11.45 -20.25 -20.33
CA PHE A 142 11.49 -18.86 -20.79
C PHE A 142 10.19 -18.10 -20.51
N MET A 143 9.03 -18.74 -20.74
CA MET A 143 7.72 -18.13 -20.45
C MET A 143 7.53 -17.81 -18.97
N LYS A 144 8.05 -18.64 -18.06
CA LYS A 144 7.99 -18.43 -16.62
C LYS A 144 8.98 -17.37 -16.16
N ALA A 145 10.19 -17.35 -16.71
CA ALA A 145 11.16 -16.28 -16.45
C ALA A 145 10.57 -14.90 -16.80
N MET A 146 9.84 -14.80 -17.92
CA MET A 146 9.10 -13.59 -18.26
C MET A 146 8.04 -13.26 -17.20
N ALA A 147 7.19 -14.20 -16.79
CA ALA A 147 6.13 -13.96 -15.80
C ALA A 147 6.63 -13.43 -14.43
N TYR A 148 7.88 -13.71 -14.07
CA TYR A 148 8.49 -13.27 -12.81
C TYR A 148 9.34 -12.00 -12.95
N SER A 149 9.56 -11.51 -14.17
CA SER A 149 10.45 -10.37 -14.45
C SER A 149 10.06 -9.08 -13.75
N GLN A 150 8.78 -8.90 -13.41
CA GLN A 150 8.27 -7.70 -12.73
C GLN A 150 8.38 -7.78 -11.20
N GLY A 151 8.72 -8.96 -10.65
CA GLY A 151 8.80 -9.20 -9.20
C GLY A 151 9.73 -8.24 -8.47
N LEU A 152 10.85 -7.86 -9.08
CA LEU A 152 11.79 -6.90 -8.49
C LEU A 152 11.18 -5.50 -8.36
N PHE A 153 10.47 -5.02 -9.37
CA PHE A 153 9.85 -3.70 -9.36
C PHE A 153 8.71 -3.63 -8.34
N ILE A 154 7.90 -4.70 -8.26
CA ILE A 154 6.82 -4.85 -7.27
C ILE A 154 7.38 -4.84 -5.86
N LEU A 155 8.45 -5.59 -5.62
CA LEU A 155 9.09 -5.64 -4.32
C LEU A 155 9.51 -4.23 -3.88
N LYS A 156 10.06 -3.42 -4.78
CA LYS A 156 10.41 -2.03 -4.46
C LYS A 156 9.19 -1.20 -4.07
N ASP A 157 8.10 -1.28 -4.82
CA ASP A 157 6.89 -0.51 -4.52
C ASP A 157 6.24 -0.98 -3.21
N ASP A 158 6.26 -2.28 -2.92
CA ASP A 158 5.77 -2.84 -1.64
C ASP A 158 6.65 -2.40 -0.46
N MET A 159 7.97 -2.26 -0.67
CA MET A 159 8.91 -1.73 0.33
C MET A 159 8.74 -0.21 0.55
N GLU A 160 8.40 0.56 -0.48
CA GLU A 160 8.07 1.98 -0.36
C GLU A 160 6.72 2.20 0.34
N ALA A 161 5.78 1.27 0.17
CA ALA A 161 4.45 1.32 0.78
C ALA A 161 4.37 0.73 2.20
N ASP A 162 5.50 0.31 2.79
CA ASP A 162 5.61 -0.32 4.12
C ASP A 162 4.69 -1.56 4.31
N LYS A 163 4.33 -2.24 3.21
CA LYS A 163 3.38 -3.39 3.22
C LYS A 163 4.01 -4.71 3.69
N GLY A 164 5.24 -4.67 4.19
CA GLY A 164 6.00 -5.84 4.63
C GLY A 164 6.70 -6.58 3.49
N ILE A 165 7.91 -7.04 3.77
CA ILE A 165 8.74 -7.80 2.84
C ILE A 165 8.17 -9.21 2.69
N THR A 166 7.57 -9.54 1.55
CA THR A 166 7.22 -10.93 1.22
C THR A 166 7.62 -11.28 -0.21
N THR A 167 8.77 -11.95 -0.34
CA THR A 167 9.33 -12.46 -1.60
C THR A 167 8.31 -13.21 -2.46
N THR A 168 7.57 -14.13 -1.85
CA THR A 168 6.59 -14.97 -2.55
C THR A 168 5.37 -14.18 -3.03
N SER A 169 4.96 -13.16 -2.26
CA SER A 169 3.86 -12.27 -2.63
C SER A 169 4.23 -11.45 -3.87
N ALA A 170 5.44 -10.87 -3.90
CA ALA A 170 5.93 -10.10 -5.04
C ALA A 170 5.99 -10.93 -6.33
N ILE A 171 6.45 -12.19 -6.26
CA ILE A 171 6.49 -13.09 -7.42
C ILE A 171 5.07 -13.48 -7.86
N THR A 172 4.17 -13.76 -6.91
CA THR A 172 2.79 -14.12 -7.22
C THR A 172 2.05 -12.97 -7.88
N LYS A 173 2.22 -11.75 -7.34
CA LYS A 173 1.70 -10.52 -7.92
C LYS A 173 2.28 -10.29 -9.32
N SER A 174 3.59 -10.46 -9.53
CA SER A 174 4.20 -10.39 -10.87
C SER A 174 3.53 -11.34 -11.87
N LYS A 175 3.28 -12.58 -11.45
CA LYS A 175 2.64 -13.57 -12.30
C LYS A 175 1.23 -13.13 -12.71
N LEU A 176 0.43 -12.62 -11.77
CA LEU A 176 -0.94 -12.16 -12.00
C LEU A 176 -0.96 -10.91 -12.90
N MET A 177 -0.13 -9.91 -12.60
CA MET A 177 -0.04 -8.67 -13.42
C MET A 177 0.40 -8.94 -14.85
N MET A 178 1.15 -10.03 -15.07
CA MET A 178 1.60 -10.42 -16.41
C MET A 178 0.62 -11.32 -17.16
N GLU A 179 -0.46 -11.80 -16.54
CA GLU A 179 -1.48 -12.55 -17.27
C GLU A 179 -2.16 -11.67 -18.33
N GLY A 180 -2.29 -12.19 -19.56
CA GLY A 180 -2.70 -11.40 -20.73
C GLY A 180 -1.57 -10.62 -21.42
N HIS A 181 -0.51 -10.21 -20.72
CA HIS A 181 0.55 -9.34 -21.26
C HIS A 181 1.89 -10.05 -21.59
N LYS A 182 1.96 -11.38 -21.40
CA LYS A 182 3.19 -12.17 -21.66
C LYS A 182 3.65 -12.09 -23.12
N LYS A 183 2.73 -12.07 -24.07
CA LYS A 183 3.04 -11.99 -25.51
C LYS A 183 3.62 -10.63 -25.88
N ASP A 184 3.08 -9.55 -25.32
CA ASP A 184 3.58 -8.19 -25.54
C ASP A 184 5.01 -8.05 -25.00
N TYR A 185 5.26 -8.57 -23.80
CA TYR A 185 6.59 -8.61 -23.21
C TYR A 185 7.56 -9.50 -24.01
N PHE A 186 7.10 -10.65 -24.52
CA PHE A 186 7.90 -11.52 -25.40
C PHE A 186 8.35 -10.79 -26.67
N LEU A 187 7.42 -10.13 -27.35
CA LEU A 187 7.71 -9.36 -28.56
C LEU A 187 8.62 -8.16 -28.27
N LEU A 188 8.47 -7.55 -27.09
CA LEU A 188 9.37 -6.51 -26.62
C LEU A 188 10.79 -7.07 -26.48
N CYS A 189 10.99 -8.17 -25.77
CA CYS A 189 12.29 -8.84 -25.62
C CYS A 189 12.88 -9.28 -26.97
N LEU A 190 12.08 -9.88 -27.85
CA LEU A 190 12.52 -10.31 -29.19
C LEU A 190 13.04 -9.13 -30.02
N SER A 191 12.43 -7.95 -29.85
CA SER A 191 12.88 -6.74 -30.52
C SER A 191 14.20 -6.17 -30.01
N PHE A 192 14.68 -6.60 -28.83
CA PHE A 192 16.02 -6.31 -28.30
C PHE A 192 17.02 -7.40 -28.66
N LEU A 193 16.58 -8.64 -28.81
CA LEU A 193 17.43 -9.76 -29.21
C LEU A 193 18.10 -9.50 -30.57
N GLY A 194 17.41 -8.84 -31.50
CA GLY A 194 18.01 -8.41 -32.78
C GLY A 194 19.19 -7.42 -32.60
N TRP A 195 19.15 -6.56 -31.58
CA TRP A 195 20.25 -5.66 -31.25
C TRP A 195 21.39 -6.36 -30.49
N ALA A 196 21.07 -7.44 -29.77
CA ALA A 196 22.06 -8.25 -29.07
C ALA A 196 22.98 -9.04 -30.03
N LEU A 197 22.57 -9.24 -31.29
CA LEU A 197 23.41 -9.87 -32.31
C LEU A 197 24.64 -9.02 -32.67
N ILE A 198 24.56 -7.68 -32.55
CA ILE A 198 25.67 -6.78 -32.89
C ILE A 198 26.85 -6.98 -31.91
N PRO A 199 26.66 -6.89 -30.57
CA PRO A 199 27.69 -7.27 -29.62
C PRO A 199 28.19 -8.71 -29.84
N LEU A 200 27.32 -9.67 -30.15
CA LEU A 200 27.73 -11.06 -30.35
C LEU A 200 28.71 -11.20 -31.53
N ALA A 201 28.45 -10.51 -32.64
CA ALA A 201 29.36 -10.48 -33.79
C ALA A 201 30.71 -9.83 -33.45
N LEU A 202 30.71 -8.74 -32.67
CA LEU A 202 31.95 -8.10 -32.18
C LEU A 202 32.77 -9.04 -31.29
N CYS A 203 32.11 -9.83 -30.43
CA CYS A 203 32.77 -10.83 -29.60
C CYS A 203 33.41 -11.94 -30.45
N GLY A 204 32.67 -12.50 -31.41
CA GLY A 204 33.22 -13.50 -32.34
C GLY A 204 34.41 -12.98 -33.15
N GLY A 205 34.31 -11.74 -33.64
CA GLY A 205 35.42 -11.07 -34.34
C GLY A 205 36.64 -10.84 -33.44
N ALA A 206 36.44 -10.43 -32.18
CA ALA A 206 37.53 -10.27 -31.23
C ALA A 206 38.27 -11.60 -30.96
N VAL A 207 37.52 -12.71 -30.80
CA VAL A 207 38.10 -14.05 -30.62
C VAL A 207 38.89 -14.47 -31.86
N ALA A 208 38.35 -14.28 -33.06
CA ALA A 208 39.07 -14.60 -34.30
C ALA A 208 40.38 -13.81 -34.44
N LEU A 209 40.38 -12.53 -34.07
CA LEU A 209 41.57 -11.67 -34.09
C LEU A 209 42.60 -12.07 -33.04
N LEU A 210 42.17 -12.54 -31.85
CA LEU A 210 43.05 -13.12 -30.82
C LEU A 210 43.74 -14.39 -31.34
N LEU A 211 43.01 -15.27 -32.01
CA LEU A 211 43.57 -16.49 -32.61
C LEU A 211 44.59 -16.16 -33.72
N ASN A 212 44.41 -15.04 -34.41
CA ASN A 212 45.35 -14.54 -35.42
C ASN A 212 46.48 -13.67 -34.85
N HIS A 213 46.70 -13.69 -33.52
CA HIS A 213 47.70 -12.88 -32.81
C HIS A 213 47.61 -11.35 -33.01
N GLN A 214 46.49 -10.84 -33.53
CA GLN A 214 46.24 -9.40 -33.69
C GLN A 214 45.67 -8.79 -32.40
N ASN A 215 46.46 -8.84 -31.33
CA ASN A 215 46.03 -8.47 -29.96
C ASN A 215 45.51 -7.02 -29.85
N GLY A 216 46.10 -6.09 -30.61
CA GLY A 216 45.66 -4.70 -30.63
C GLY A 216 44.22 -4.54 -31.12
N TRP A 217 43.92 -5.04 -32.31
CA TRP A 217 42.57 -5.00 -32.89
C TRP A 217 41.55 -5.79 -32.06
N ALA A 218 41.96 -6.94 -31.50
CA ALA A 218 41.09 -7.72 -30.64
C ALA A 218 40.70 -6.97 -29.36
N SER A 219 41.66 -6.26 -28.72
CA SER A 219 41.38 -5.45 -27.53
C SER A 219 40.40 -4.31 -27.82
N LEU A 220 40.54 -3.65 -28.98
CA LEU A 220 39.62 -2.60 -29.41
C LEU A 220 38.21 -3.16 -29.66
N CYS A 221 38.08 -4.31 -30.32
CA CYS A 221 36.80 -4.99 -30.52
C CYS A 221 36.14 -5.41 -29.19
N LEU A 222 36.93 -5.86 -28.21
CA LEU A 222 36.43 -6.19 -26.86
C LEU A 222 35.91 -4.95 -26.12
N ILE A 223 36.61 -3.81 -26.20
CA ILE A 223 36.16 -2.56 -25.58
C ILE A 223 34.85 -2.09 -26.22
N LEU A 224 34.76 -2.11 -27.56
CA LEU A 224 33.53 -1.76 -28.28
C LEU A 224 32.38 -2.72 -27.95
N TYR A 225 32.66 -4.02 -27.84
CA TYR A 225 31.71 -5.02 -27.39
C TYR A 225 31.13 -4.68 -26.01
N MET A 226 32.00 -4.42 -25.03
CA MET A 226 31.57 -4.07 -23.67
C MET A 226 30.75 -2.79 -23.66
N LEU A 227 31.22 -1.74 -24.32
CA LEU A 227 30.50 -0.46 -24.40
C LEU A 227 29.11 -0.62 -25.03
N GLY A 228 29.03 -1.35 -26.15
CA GLY A 228 27.76 -1.65 -26.83
C GLY A 228 26.80 -2.46 -25.94
N LEU A 229 27.32 -3.44 -25.20
CA LEU A 229 26.54 -4.24 -24.27
C LEU A 229 26.00 -3.40 -23.11
N TYR A 230 26.81 -2.52 -22.51
CA TYR A 230 26.35 -1.62 -21.44
C TYR A 230 25.23 -0.69 -21.92
N ILE A 231 25.38 -0.07 -23.09
CA ILE A 231 24.34 0.79 -23.68
C ILE A 231 23.05 0.00 -23.92
N LEU A 232 23.17 -1.22 -24.44
CA LEU A 232 22.02 -2.10 -24.69
C LEU A 232 21.32 -2.49 -23.38
N VAL A 233 22.07 -2.86 -22.33
CA VAL A 233 21.52 -3.24 -21.02
C VAL A 233 20.79 -2.06 -20.38
N VAL A 234 21.36 -0.85 -20.41
CA VAL A 234 20.71 0.37 -19.89
C VAL A 234 19.40 0.65 -20.64
N TYR A 235 19.43 0.54 -21.96
CA TYR A 235 18.25 0.78 -22.79
C TYR A 235 17.16 -0.29 -22.59
N GLN A 236 17.55 -1.56 -22.42
CA GLN A 236 16.62 -2.63 -22.12
C GLN A 236 16.00 -2.48 -20.72
N ALA A 237 16.81 -2.22 -19.70
CA ALA A 237 16.36 -2.09 -18.32
C ALA A 237 15.41 -0.90 -18.13
N THR A 238 15.71 0.24 -18.76
CA THR A 238 14.78 1.38 -18.79
C THR A 238 13.48 1.04 -19.54
N THR A 239 13.54 0.33 -20.66
CA THR A 239 12.31 -0.07 -21.37
C THR A 239 11.46 -1.06 -20.55
N GLN A 240 12.09 -1.96 -19.79
CA GLN A 240 11.39 -2.85 -18.86
C GLN A 240 10.71 -2.08 -17.73
N ALA A 241 11.38 -1.05 -17.18
CA ALA A 241 10.78 -0.18 -16.18
C ALA A 241 9.61 0.66 -16.75
N ALA A 242 9.68 1.09 -18.03
CA ALA A 242 8.55 1.75 -18.70
C ALA A 242 7.36 0.80 -18.85
N PHE A 243 7.62 -0.44 -19.24
CA PHE A 243 6.61 -1.49 -19.35
C PHE A 243 5.95 -1.77 -18.00
N TYR A 244 6.73 -1.85 -16.92
CA TYR A 244 6.22 -2.02 -15.57
C TYR A 244 5.27 -0.89 -15.14
N GLN A 245 5.63 0.37 -15.42
CA GLN A 245 4.76 1.50 -15.11
C GLN A 245 3.44 1.46 -15.90
N ASP A 246 3.47 1.01 -17.15
CA ASP A 246 2.27 0.83 -17.97
C ASP A 246 1.37 -0.31 -17.46
N LEU A 247 1.97 -1.38 -16.92
CA LEU A 247 1.22 -2.44 -16.22
C LEU A 247 0.54 -1.91 -14.98
N LEU A 248 1.26 -1.18 -14.13
CA LEU A 248 0.68 -0.57 -12.92
C LEU A 248 -0.47 0.38 -13.25
N ALA A 249 -0.33 1.19 -14.30
CA ALA A 249 -1.39 2.10 -14.75
C ALA A 249 -2.68 1.38 -15.17
N GLN A 250 -2.58 0.11 -15.61
CA GLN A 250 -3.74 -0.72 -15.96
C GLN A 250 -4.30 -1.52 -14.78
N GLU A 251 -3.47 -1.82 -13.78
CA GLU A 251 -3.88 -2.55 -12.58
C GLU A 251 -4.67 -1.66 -11.61
N GLN A 252 -4.21 -0.42 -11.39
CA GLN A 252 -4.86 0.54 -10.48
C GLN A 252 -6.38 0.73 -10.73
N PRO A 253 -6.87 0.96 -11.95
CA PRO A 253 -8.32 1.11 -12.17
C PRO A 253 -9.11 -0.18 -11.92
N LYS A 254 -8.50 -1.36 -12.13
CA LYS A 254 -9.16 -2.65 -11.83
C LYS A 254 -9.30 -2.86 -10.33
N GLU A 255 -8.24 -2.57 -9.58
CA GLU A 255 -8.25 -2.65 -8.11
C GLU A 255 -9.25 -1.66 -7.51
N ILE A 256 -9.33 -0.44 -8.05
CA ILE A 256 -10.34 0.55 -7.65
C ILE A 256 -11.76 0.05 -7.96
N ALA A 257 -12.01 -0.44 -9.18
CA ALA A 257 -13.33 -0.95 -9.55
C ALA A 257 -13.77 -2.14 -8.68
N GLU A 258 -12.84 -3.05 -8.36
CA GLU A 258 -13.10 -4.18 -7.47
C GLU A 258 -13.40 -3.72 -6.03
N LEU A 259 -12.68 -2.71 -5.54
CA LEU A 259 -12.94 -2.12 -4.22
C LEU A 259 -14.28 -1.37 -4.19
N GLU A 260 -14.64 -0.67 -5.26
CA GLU A 260 -15.94 -0.01 -5.39
C GLU A 260 -17.09 -1.02 -5.39
N ASP A 261 -16.93 -2.14 -6.09
CA ASP A 261 -17.90 -3.24 -6.11
C ASP A 261 -18.05 -3.90 -4.73
N LYS A 262 -16.94 -4.23 -4.06
CA LYS A 262 -16.95 -4.74 -2.67
C LYS A 262 -17.59 -3.75 -1.70
N LEU A 263 -17.31 -2.45 -1.86
CA LEU A 263 -17.93 -1.40 -1.05
C LEU A 263 -19.43 -1.28 -1.33
N ALA A 264 -19.87 -1.44 -2.58
CA ALA A 264 -21.28 -1.43 -2.94
C ALA A 264 -22.01 -2.63 -2.30
N HIS A 265 -21.45 -3.83 -2.38
CA HIS A 265 -21.98 -5.02 -1.71
C HIS A 265 -22.04 -4.86 -0.19
N ALA A 266 -20.97 -4.35 0.44
CA ALA A 266 -20.95 -4.11 1.88
C ALA A 266 -21.97 -3.05 2.33
N LYS A 267 -22.23 -2.03 1.51
CA LYS A 267 -23.28 -1.02 1.79
C LYS A 267 -24.69 -1.63 1.73
N VAL A 268 -24.96 -2.48 0.74
CA VAL A 268 -26.25 -3.19 0.63
C VAL A 268 -26.47 -4.09 1.84
N GLU A 269 -25.46 -4.87 2.22
CA GLU A 269 -25.52 -5.73 3.42
C GLU A 269 -25.75 -4.92 4.70
N ALA A 270 -25.09 -3.76 4.83
CA ALA A 270 -25.29 -2.86 5.97
C ALA A 270 -26.70 -2.24 6.00
N ASP A 271 -27.27 -1.87 4.85
CA ASP A 271 -28.62 -1.33 4.74
C ASP A 271 -29.69 -2.40 5.06
N GLU A 272 -29.52 -3.62 4.58
CA GLU A 272 -30.38 -4.77 4.92
C GLU A 272 -30.31 -5.08 6.42
N ALA A 273 -29.11 -5.13 7.01
CA ALA A 273 -28.94 -5.33 8.45
C ALA A 273 -29.59 -4.20 9.27
N MET A 274 -29.53 -2.95 8.78
CA MET A 274 -30.16 -1.81 9.43
C MET A 274 -31.69 -1.83 9.30
N ALA A 275 -32.24 -2.30 8.18
CA ALA A 275 -33.67 -2.51 7.99
C ALA A 275 -34.20 -3.60 8.95
N ASP A 276 -33.54 -4.76 9.01
CA ASP A 276 -33.87 -5.86 9.93
C ASP A 276 -33.76 -5.42 11.41
N TYR A 277 -32.76 -4.59 11.74
CA TYR A 277 -32.69 -3.98 13.07
C TYR A 277 -33.89 -3.07 13.38
N ASN A 278 -34.28 -2.21 12.44
CA ASN A 278 -35.39 -1.27 12.61
C ASN A 278 -36.74 -2.00 12.75
N ASP A 279 -36.96 -3.07 11.99
CA ASP A 279 -38.18 -3.89 12.06
C ASP A 279 -38.29 -4.59 13.42
N ARG A 280 -37.20 -5.20 13.92
CA ARG A 280 -37.16 -5.79 15.27
C ARG A 280 -37.39 -4.76 16.39
N ILE A 281 -37.05 -3.50 16.18
CA ILE A 281 -37.36 -2.42 17.13
C ILE A 281 -38.83 -2.01 17.02
N ALA A 282 -39.41 -2.02 15.82
CA ALA A 282 -40.82 -1.74 15.60
C ALA A 282 -41.72 -2.82 16.23
N GLU A 283 -41.39 -4.11 16.04
CA GLU A 283 -42.08 -5.24 16.68
C GLU A 283 -42.04 -5.14 18.20
N ARG A 284 -40.85 -4.92 18.78
CA ARG A 284 -40.71 -4.74 20.24
C ARG A 284 -41.53 -3.57 20.78
N LYS A 285 -41.72 -2.51 20.00
CA LYS A 285 -42.60 -1.38 20.37
C LYS A 285 -44.07 -1.74 20.26
N ALA A 286 -44.46 -2.47 19.21
CA ALA A 286 -45.82 -2.95 19.01
C ALA A 286 -46.24 -3.93 20.11
N ASP A 287 -45.37 -4.86 20.50
CA ASP A 287 -45.62 -5.81 21.59
C ASP A 287 -45.75 -5.11 22.94
N LYS A 288 -44.88 -4.14 23.24
CA LYS A 288 -45.00 -3.30 24.44
C LYS A 288 -46.32 -2.53 24.45
N LYS A 289 -46.77 -2.01 23.31
CA LYS A 289 -48.05 -1.32 23.18
C LYS A 289 -49.22 -2.28 23.40
N LYS A 290 -49.23 -3.44 22.75
CA LYS A 290 -50.26 -4.48 22.95
C LYS A 290 -50.34 -4.92 24.42
N ALA A 291 -49.20 -5.18 25.06
CA ALA A 291 -49.15 -5.55 26.47
C ALA A 291 -49.69 -4.44 27.40
N HIS A 292 -49.39 -3.17 27.07
CA HIS A 292 -49.95 -2.03 27.80
C HIS A 292 -51.48 -1.94 27.63
N ASP A 293 -51.98 -2.07 26.40
CA ASP A 293 -53.41 -1.98 26.09
C ASP A 293 -54.19 -3.15 26.72
N GLU A 294 -53.64 -4.37 26.69
CA GLU A 294 -54.22 -5.53 27.38
C GLU A 294 -54.25 -5.33 28.91
N LYS A 295 -53.19 -4.76 29.50
CA LYS A 295 -53.16 -4.42 30.93
C LYS A 295 -54.21 -3.37 31.29
N MET A 296 -54.43 -2.38 30.44
CA MET A 296 -55.48 -1.37 30.62
C MET A 296 -56.88 -1.98 30.48
N ALA A 297 -57.10 -2.87 29.52
CA ALA A 297 -58.36 -3.59 29.34
C ALA A 297 -58.68 -4.50 30.53
N LYS A 298 -57.70 -5.24 31.06
CA LYS A 298 -57.85 -6.04 32.29
C LYS A 298 -58.21 -5.17 33.49
N LYS A 299 -57.56 -4.02 33.66
CA LYS A 299 -57.92 -3.04 34.70
C LYS A 299 -59.35 -2.52 34.55
N LEU A 300 -59.80 -2.26 33.32
CA LEU A 300 -61.15 -1.77 33.04
C LEU A 300 -62.21 -2.84 33.37
N LYS A 301 -61.99 -4.09 32.93
CA LYS A 301 -62.86 -5.23 33.26
C LYS A 301 -62.93 -5.48 34.77
N ALA A 302 -61.79 -5.44 35.47
CA ALA A 302 -61.75 -5.58 36.92
C ALA A 302 -62.48 -4.43 37.64
N LYS A 303 -62.47 -3.20 37.07
CA LYS A 303 -63.24 -2.07 37.59
C LYS A 303 -64.75 -2.28 37.37
N GLN A 304 -65.16 -2.73 36.18
CA GLN A 304 -66.55 -3.06 35.87
C GLN A 304 -67.08 -4.16 36.80
N GLU A 305 -66.34 -5.25 36.96
CA GLU A 305 -66.73 -6.35 37.87
C GLU A 305 -66.84 -5.89 39.33
N ARG A 306 -65.97 -4.96 39.78
CA ARG A 306 -66.08 -4.34 41.12
C ARG A 306 -67.32 -3.45 41.24
N GLU A 307 -67.71 -2.75 40.18
CA GLU A 307 -68.94 -1.96 40.16
C GLU A 307 -70.18 -2.84 40.11
N ASP A 308 -70.17 -3.94 39.35
CA ASP A 308 -71.26 -4.90 39.28
C ASP A 308 -71.45 -5.62 40.62
N LYS A 309 -70.38 -6.08 41.26
CA LYS A 309 -70.44 -6.61 42.64
C LYS A 309 -70.94 -5.58 43.64
N ARG A 310 -70.65 -4.29 43.45
CA ARG A 310 -71.21 -3.21 44.27
C ARG A 310 -72.70 -3.04 44.02
N ARG A 311 -73.14 -3.06 42.76
CA ARG A 311 -74.56 -2.99 42.35
C ARG A 311 -75.35 -4.18 42.89
N GLU A 312 -74.80 -5.38 42.81
CA GLU A 312 -75.39 -6.60 43.34
C GLU A 312 -75.48 -6.58 44.87
N LYS A 313 -74.44 -6.14 45.58
CA LYS A 313 -74.50 -5.93 47.04
C LYS A 313 -75.53 -4.88 47.45
N VAL A 314 -75.71 -3.83 46.64
CA VAL A 314 -76.76 -2.82 46.86
C VAL A 314 -78.16 -3.41 46.60
N ALA A 315 -78.31 -4.25 45.58
CA ALA A 315 -79.55 -4.96 45.27
C ALA A 315 -79.90 -5.99 46.36
N GLN A 316 -78.94 -6.78 46.83
CA GLN A 316 -79.11 -7.69 47.97
C GLN A 316 -79.44 -6.93 49.26
N LYS A 317 -78.81 -5.79 49.52
CA LYS A 317 -79.20 -4.92 50.64
C LYS A 317 -80.59 -4.30 50.50
N ARG A 318 -81.05 -4.05 49.26
CA ARG A 318 -82.44 -3.62 49.00
C ARG A 318 -83.41 -4.77 49.24
N GLN A 319 -83.12 -5.97 48.75
CA GLN A 319 -83.92 -7.17 49.01
C GLN A 319 -83.95 -7.52 50.50
N GLU A 320 -82.83 -7.45 51.23
CA GLU A 320 -82.82 -7.60 52.69
C GLU A 320 -83.62 -6.51 53.40
N ARG A 321 -83.67 -5.28 52.88
CA ARG A 321 -84.52 -4.21 53.42
C ARG A 321 -85.99 -4.49 53.13
N GLU A 322 -86.33 -4.95 51.93
CA GLU A 322 -87.69 -5.33 51.53
C GLU A 322 -88.18 -6.57 52.29
N GLU A 323 -87.30 -7.54 52.58
CA GLU A 323 -87.60 -8.75 53.34
C GLU A 323 -87.67 -8.45 54.86
N LYS A 324 -86.87 -7.50 55.37
CA LYS A 324 -87.03 -6.93 56.72
C LYS A 324 -88.26 -6.03 56.85
N GLU A 325 -88.69 -5.38 55.76
CA GLU A 325 -89.96 -4.64 55.68
C GLU A 325 -91.18 -5.57 55.55
N ALA A 326 -91.03 -6.76 54.96
CA ALA A 326 -92.08 -7.78 54.87
C ALA A 326 -92.29 -8.60 56.17
N LYS A 327 -91.26 -8.75 57.01
CA LYS A 327 -91.35 -9.50 58.28
C LYS A 327 -91.72 -8.67 59.52
N ASN A 328 -91.97 -7.36 59.40
CA ASN A 328 -92.42 -6.56 60.55
C ASN A 328 -93.26 -5.32 60.15
N PRO A 329 -94.60 -5.40 60.17
CA PRO A 329 -95.45 -4.29 59.78
C PRO A 329 -95.65 -3.37 60.99
N LYS A 330 -94.74 -2.41 61.18
CA LYS A 330 -94.95 -1.06 61.78
C LYS A 330 -93.66 -0.56 62.44
N LYS A 331 -93.01 0.39 61.76
CA LYS A 331 -92.57 1.66 62.38
C LYS A 331 -92.32 2.70 61.29
N LYS A 332 -93.42 3.35 60.88
CA LYS A 332 -93.37 4.69 60.29
C LYS A 332 -93.12 5.69 61.41
N ALA A 333 -92.35 6.72 61.07
CA ALA A 333 -92.09 7.98 61.79
C ALA A 333 -91.01 7.95 62.89
N LYS A 334 -89.84 8.53 62.59
CA LYS A 334 -89.46 9.90 63.02
C LYS A 334 -87.92 10.07 63.01
N LYS A 335 -87.39 10.67 61.94
CA LYS A 335 -86.23 11.60 61.95
C LYS A 335 -86.14 12.32 60.61
N THR A 336 -87.18 13.10 60.32
CA THR A 336 -87.02 14.37 59.62
C THR A 336 -86.41 15.37 60.61
N ALA A 337 -85.39 16.11 60.16
CA ALA A 337 -84.89 17.41 60.66
C ALA A 337 -83.38 17.46 60.93
N LYS A 338 -82.60 17.70 59.86
CA LYS A 338 -81.60 18.78 59.77
C LYS A 338 -81.38 19.00 58.26
N ALA A 339 -82.09 19.97 57.68
CA ALA A 339 -81.57 21.32 57.39
C ALA A 339 -80.31 21.22 56.51
N LYS A 340 -80.45 21.35 55.18
CA LYS A 340 -80.41 22.63 54.44
C LYS A 340 -79.12 23.40 54.72
N ASP A 341 -78.23 23.38 53.73
CA ASP A 341 -77.27 24.42 53.33
C ASP A 341 -76.43 23.81 52.19
N VAL A 342 -76.16 24.40 51.02
CA VAL A 342 -76.58 25.64 50.37
C VAL A 342 -76.62 25.38 48.84
N ALA A 343 -77.53 26.10 48.18
CA ALA A 343 -77.76 26.21 46.74
C ALA A 343 -76.56 26.73 45.90
N LYS A 344 -76.65 26.44 44.58
CA LYS A 344 -76.14 27.24 43.42
C LYS A 344 -74.61 27.26 43.22
N LYS A 345 -74.05 27.23 42.01
CA LYS A 345 -74.45 27.94 40.78
C LYS A 345 -73.69 27.40 39.55
N SER A 346 -74.38 27.36 38.42
CA SER A 346 -73.97 27.71 37.04
C SER A 346 -72.55 27.38 36.53
N SER A 347 -72.55 26.57 35.47
CA SER A 347 -71.88 26.76 34.17
C SER A 347 -70.67 27.72 34.07
N ASP A 348 -69.66 27.16 33.40
CA ASP A 348 -68.83 27.77 32.37
C ASP A 348 -67.53 28.52 32.71
N THR A 349 -66.50 28.00 32.03
CA THR A 349 -65.27 28.61 31.52
C THR A 349 -64.13 29.06 32.44
N LYS A 350 -62.94 28.59 32.02
CA LYS A 350 -61.68 29.32 31.80
C LYS A 350 -60.53 29.17 32.82
N THR A 351 -59.48 28.54 32.29
CA THR A 351 -58.04 28.93 32.29
C THR A 351 -57.18 28.88 33.56
N THR A 352 -56.08 28.11 33.42
CA THR A 352 -54.66 28.39 33.78
C THR A 352 -54.33 28.46 35.28
N ASP A 353 -53.18 28.00 35.80
CA ASP A 353 -51.88 27.64 35.25
C ASP A 353 -51.04 26.94 36.35
N LYS A 354 -49.81 26.55 35.99
CA LYS A 354 -48.63 26.20 36.81
C LYS A 354 -48.57 24.77 37.34
N SER A 355 -47.47 24.04 37.26
CA SER A 355 -46.07 24.20 36.80
C SER A 355 -45.43 22.82 37.13
N ALA A 356 -44.40 22.23 36.53
CA ALA A 356 -43.30 22.67 35.68
C ALA A 356 -42.69 21.43 34.98
N LYS A 357 -42.02 21.67 33.84
CA LYS A 357 -40.73 21.09 33.35
C LYS A 357 -40.54 19.55 33.30
N GLU A 358 -39.94 18.92 32.28
CA GLU A 358 -39.10 19.38 31.17
C GLU A 358 -38.87 18.18 30.20
N SER A 359 -38.71 18.49 28.92
CA SER A 359 -38.05 17.69 27.86
C SER A 359 -38.68 16.36 27.39
N THR A 360 -39.05 16.32 26.11
CA THR A 360 -38.64 15.19 25.24
C THR A 360 -38.68 15.59 23.76
N LYS A 361 -37.64 15.13 23.11
CA LYS A 361 -37.23 15.27 21.72
C LYS A 361 -37.95 14.23 20.84
N ALA A 362 -38.20 14.64 19.60
CA ALA A 362 -38.45 13.83 18.40
C ALA A 362 -39.81 13.12 18.23
N LYS A 363 -40.54 13.47 17.15
CA LYS A 363 -40.46 12.69 15.89
C LYS A 363 -41.24 13.30 14.71
N SER A 364 -40.67 13.05 13.53
CA SER A 364 -41.31 12.81 12.21
C SER A 364 -42.07 13.93 11.49
N ARG A 365 -41.36 14.59 10.56
CA ARG A 365 -41.45 14.42 9.10
C ARG A 365 -42.69 13.65 8.58
N ALA A 366 -43.56 14.33 7.81
CA ALA A 366 -43.83 13.99 6.39
C ALA A 366 -44.81 14.96 5.69
N LYS A 367 -44.34 15.51 4.55
CA LYS A 367 -45.07 15.91 3.32
C LYS A 367 -46.06 17.09 3.41
N LYS A 368 -46.16 18.02 2.43
CA LYS A 368 -45.75 18.03 1.00
C LYS A 368 -45.96 19.46 0.42
N VAL A 369 -45.09 19.89 -0.52
CA VAL A 369 -45.35 20.77 -1.71
C VAL A 369 -45.71 22.25 -1.41
N SER A 370 -45.17 23.32 -2.03
CA SER A 370 -44.76 23.58 -3.43
C SER A 370 -43.96 24.89 -3.57
N GLN A 371 -43.28 25.04 -4.73
CA GLN A 371 -42.83 26.27 -5.44
C GLN A 371 -41.70 27.09 -4.80
N LYS A 372 -40.70 27.66 -5.50
CA LYS A 372 -40.32 27.89 -6.92
C LYS A 372 -38.78 28.19 -6.88
N VAL A 373 -37.93 27.65 -7.76
CA VAL A 373 -37.48 28.22 -9.05
C VAL A 373 -36.70 29.54 -8.90
N ASP A 374 -35.36 29.51 -9.11
CA ASP A 374 -34.66 30.17 -10.23
C ASP A 374 -33.11 30.16 -10.07
N GLN A 375 -32.45 29.75 -11.15
CA GLN A 375 -31.06 30.05 -11.56
C GLN A 375 -31.15 31.16 -12.64
N PRO A 376 -30.07 31.60 -13.32
CA PRO A 376 -28.67 31.88 -12.96
C PRO A 376 -28.22 33.26 -13.53
N ALA A 377 -26.97 33.69 -13.32
CA ALA A 377 -26.28 34.55 -14.29
C ALA A 377 -24.75 34.55 -14.11
N ASP A 378 -24.10 34.71 -15.26
CA ASP A 378 -22.75 34.38 -15.68
C ASP A 378 -21.97 35.67 -16.05
N LYS A 379 -20.66 35.50 -16.27
CA LYS A 379 -19.75 36.23 -17.17
C LYS A 379 -18.54 37.01 -16.59
N THR A 380 -17.38 36.36 -16.74
CA THR A 380 -16.23 36.71 -17.60
C THR A 380 -15.65 38.14 -17.57
N LYS A 381 -14.33 38.24 -17.33
CA LYS A 381 -13.37 38.93 -18.25
C LYS A 381 -11.89 38.68 -17.92
N GLU A 382 -11.12 38.53 -19.00
CA GLU A 382 -9.67 38.40 -19.14
C GLU A 382 -8.91 39.71 -18.84
N SER A 383 -7.60 39.58 -18.54
CA SER A 383 -6.47 40.36 -19.10
C SER A 383 -5.18 39.89 -18.39
N GLU A 384 -4.23 39.26 -19.08
CA GLU A 384 -3.08 39.87 -19.77
C GLU A 384 -2.24 40.83 -18.91
N ALA A 385 -1.00 40.42 -18.59
CA ALA A 385 0.15 41.31 -18.46
C ALA A 385 1.46 40.51 -18.58
N GLU A 386 1.89 40.31 -19.81
CA GLU A 386 3.30 40.14 -20.16
C GLU A 386 4.00 41.50 -20.05
N LYS A 387 5.12 41.58 -19.34
CA LYS A 387 6.14 42.62 -19.60
C LYS A 387 7.53 42.17 -19.19
N THR A 388 8.26 41.76 -20.21
CA THR A 388 9.71 41.84 -20.38
C THR A 388 10.23 43.28 -20.20
N LYS A 389 11.40 43.42 -19.58
CA LYS A 389 12.52 44.34 -19.91
C LYS A 389 13.70 43.96 -19.02
N GLU A 390 14.82 43.48 -19.59
CA GLU A 390 16.01 44.28 -19.94
C GLU A 390 16.56 45.05 -18.72
N THR A 391 17.83 44.97 -18.29
CA THR A 391 19.06 44.95 -19.09
C THR A 391 20.28 44.72 -18.17
N ALA A 392 21.33 44.12 -18.74
CA ALA A 392 22.74 44.52 -18.64
C ALA A 392 23.63 44.23 -17.39
N LYS A 393 24.80 43.67 -17.75
CA LYS A 393 26.18 43.90 -17.25
C LYS A 393 26.73 43.10 -16.04
N LYS A 394 27.48 42.04 -16.42
CA LYS A 394 28.83 41.61 -15.96
C LYS A 394 29.81 42.80 -15.71
N PRO A 395 31.07 42.61 -15.22
CA PRO A 395 31.74 41.49 -14.52
C PRO A 395 32.71 41.91 -13.36
N GLU A 396 33.50 40.95 -12.85
CA GLU A 396 34.83 41.11 -12.17
C GLU A 396 34.85 41.61 -10.70
N THR A 397 35.80 41.29 -9.80
CA THR A 397 36.97 40.37 -9.71
C THR A 397 37.42 40.26 -8.23
N LYS A 398 38.13 39.16 -7.91
CA LYS A 398 39.26 39.00 -6.95
C LYS A 398 39.17 39.62 -5.55
N GLY A 399 39.21 38.77 -4.52
CA GLY A 399 40.42 38.57 -3.68
C GLY A 399 40.16 39.15 -2.28
N THR A 400 40.71 38.72 -1.15
CA THR A 400 41.95 38.01 -0.84
C THR A 400 41.93 37.71 0.67
N LYS A 401 42.43 36.54 1.11
CA LYS A 401 43.14 36.24 2.40
C LYS A 401 42.44 36.58 3.74
N SER A 402 42.76 35.99 4.89
CA SER A 402 43.52 34.82 5.37
C SER A 402 43.55 34.93 6.90
N ASN A 403 43.85 33.81 7.58
CA ASN A 403 44.38 33.69 8.96
C ASN A 403 43.33 33.83 10.06
N HIS A 404 43.34 33.07 11.17
CA HIS A 404 44.28 32.16 11.85
C HIS A 404 43.42 31.47 12.95
N SER A 405 43.74 30.41 13.69
CA SER A 405 44.81 29.42 13.78
C SER A 405 44.39 28.47 14.91
N SER A 406 44.89 27.23 14.87
CA SER A 406 45.32 26.44 16.05
C SER A 406 44.21 25.96 17.03
N SER A 407 44.30 24.86 17.77
CA SER A 407 45.35 23.87 17.99
C SER A 407 44.77 22.64 18.72
N LYS A 408 45.51 21.53 18.67
CA LYS A 408 45.66 20.51 19.74
C LYS A 408 44.51 19.54 20.05
N LYS A 409 44.71 18.32 19.54
CA LYS A 409 44.51 17.04 20.25
C LYS A 409 45.35 17.00 21.55
N PRO A 410 44.96 16.24 22.59
CA PRO A 410 45.47 14.86 22.69
C PRO A 410 44.48 13.81 23.24
N LYS A 411 44.91 12.54 23.10
CA LYS A 411 44.30 11.28 23.56
C LYS A 411 44.28 11.16 25.10
N SER A 412 43.30 10.47 25.67
CA SER A 412 43.55 9.52 26.76
C SER A 412 42.47 8.45 26.91
N LYS A 413 42.95 7.25 27.23
CA LYS A 413 42.26 5.98 27.45
C LYS A 413 41.32 6.02 28.68
N SER A 414 40.26 5.21 28.67
CA SER A 414 39.67 4.67 29.89
C SER A 414 38.97 3.33 29.62
N LYS A 415 39.55 2.26 30.20
CA LYS A 415 38.93 0.96 30.39
C LYS A 415 37.84 1.10 31.48
N LYS A 416 36.67 0.49 31.31
CA LYS A 416 35.92 -0.03 32.45
C LYS A 416 35.22 -1.35 32.10
N LYS A 417 35.44 -2.31 32.99
CA LYS A 417 35.04 -3.72 32.98
C LYS A 417 34.03 -3.90 34.12
N LYS A 418 33.10 -4.85 33.95
CA LYS A 418 32.31 -5.62 34.96
C LYS A 418 30.88 -5.19 35.34
N GLY A 419 30.04 -6.24 35.39
CA GLY A 419 28.78 -6.42 36.15
C GLY A 419 27.64 -6.79 35.20
N LYS A 420 27.13 -8.02 35.02
CA LYS A 420 26.79 -9.19 35.89
C LYS A 420 25.71 -8.89 36.95
N LYS A 421 24.43 -9.10 36.59
CA LYS A 421 23.33 -9.76 37.35
C LYS A 421 22.02 -9.57 36.56
N ARG A 422 21.40 -10.63 36.02
CA ARG A 422 20.33 -11.43 36.66
C ARG A 422 19.19 -10.56 37.22
N ARG A 423 18.07 -10.54 36.51
CA ARG A 423 16.78 -11.03 36.99
C ARG A 423 15.97 -11.57 35.83
#